data_AF-A0A5C8KXQ2-F1
#
_entry.id   AF-A0A5C8KXQ2-F1
#
_cell.length_a   1.000
_cell.length_b   1.000
_cell.length_c   1.000
_cell.angle_alpha   90.00
_cell.angle_beta   90.00
_cell.angle_gamma   90.00
#
_symmetry.space_group_name_H-M   'P 1'
#
loop_
_entity.id
_entity.type
_entity.pdbx_description
1 polymer ?
#
loop_
_entity_poly.entity_id
_entity_poly.type
_entity_poly.pdbx_seq_one_letter_code
_entity_poly.pdbx_strand_id
1 'polypeptide(L)'
;MLVAESAGEIKGFANFFPSKQNIEEAELAAIYILPEVQSQGLGGKLLSKGIQELGGLKTLFGVVEKENRIGRRFYESKGFKYVNEFVEKLQGHVFKSIKWYLRLHDGIRI
;
A
#
# COMPACT_ATOMS: atom_id res chain seq x y z
N MET A 1 -1.77 -6.95 -10.04
CA MET A 1 -2.35 -7.53 -8.81
C MET A 1 -1.46 -8.68 -8.35
N LEU A 2 -1.15 -8.75 -7.07
CA LEU A 2 -0.33 -9.78 -6.44
C LEU A 2 -1.09 -10.47 -5.32
N VAL A 3 -0.86 -11.77 -5.13
CA VAL A 3 -1.40 -12.56 -4.02
C VAL A 3 -0.27 -13.18 -3.21
N ALA A 4 -0.45 -13.25 -1.90
CA ALA A 4 0.41 -14.03 -1.01
C ALA A 4 -0.29 -15.37 -0.76
N GLU A 5 0.36 -16.46 -1.16
CA GLU A 5 -0.17 -17.82 -1.01
C GLU A 5 0.74 -18.62 -0.07
N SER A 6 0.12 -19.45 0.77
CA SER A 6 0.83 -20.43 1.59
C SER A 6 -0.02 -21.68 1.74
N ALA A 7 0.56 -22.84 1.48
CA ALA A 7 -0.11 -24.15 1.54
C ALA A 7 -1.41 -24.22 0.71
N GLY A 8 -1.43 -23.60 -0.49
CA GLY A 8 -2.59 -23.62 -1.37
C GLY A 8 -3.68 -22.59 -1.01
N GLU A 9 -3.48 -21.77 0.02
CA GLU A 9 -4.45 -20.78 0.48
C GLU A 9 -3.97 -19.35 0.28
N ILE A 10 -4.87 -18.48 -0.16
CA ILE A 10 -4.62 -17.04 -0.27
C ILE A 10 -4.65 -16.43 1.14
N LYS A 11 -3.51 -15.85 1.53
CA LYS A 11 -3.28 -15.20 2.83
C LYS A 11 -3.34 -13.67 2.77
N GLY A 12 -3.33 -13.11 1.56
CA GLY A 12 -3.46 -11.68 1.34
C GLY A 12 -3.26 -11.31 -0.12
N PHE A 13 -3.48 -10.05 -0.43
CA PHE A 13 -3.26 -9.51 -1.78
C PHE A 13 -2.86 -8.05 -1.73
N ALA A 14 -2.25 -7.59 -2.82
CA ALA A 14 -1.97 -6.19 -3.07
C ALA A 14 -2.29 -5.83 -4.52
N ASN A 15 -2.85 -4.66 -4.73
CA ASN A 15 -3.11 -4.13 -6.06
C ASN A 15 -2.50 -2.75 -6.23
N PHE A 16 -1.93 -2.54 -7.42
CA PHE A 16 -1.22 -1.33 -7.78
C PHE A 16 -1.76 -0.80 -9.10
N PHE A 17 -1.87 0.52 -9.22
CA PHE A 17 -2.22 1.20 -10.45
C PHE A 17 -1.10 2.19 -10.84
N PRO A 18 -0.43 1.99 -11.98
CA PRO A 18 0.45 3.01 -12.54
C PRO A 18 -0.32 4.30 -12.79
N SER A 19 0.32 5.44 -12.56
CA SER A 19 -0.26 6.73 -12.91
C SER A 19 -0.33 6.88 -14.43
N LYS A 20 -1.46 7.39 -14.91
CA LYS A 20 -1.63 7.72 -16.34
C LYS A 20 -0.96 9.05 -16.72
N GLN A 21 -0.56 9.85 -15.74
CA GLN A 21 -0.03 11.20 -15.93
C GLN A 21 1.50 11.25 -15.76
N ASN A 22 2.05 10.39 -14.90
CA ASN A 22 3.48 10.31 -14.64
C ASN A 22 3.92 8.84 -14.57
N ILE A 23 4.73 8.41 -15.53
CA ILE A 23 5.28 7.04 -15.62
C ILE A 23 6.09 6.64 -14.37
N GLU A 24 6.68 7.60 -13.66
CA GLU A 24 7.48 7.34 -12.46
C GLU A 24 6.62 7.23 -11.17
N GLU A 25 5.29 7.27 -11.30
CA GLU A 25 4.35 7.23 -10.19
C GLU A 25 3.36 6.07 -10.28
N ALA A 26 2.98 5.55 -9.12
CA ALA A 26 1.91 4.57 -8.99
C ALA A 26 1.14 4.78 -7.69
N GLU A 27 0.01 4.10 -7.57
CA GLU A 27 -0.80 4.00 -6.37
C GLU A 27 -0.88 2.55 -5.88
N LEU A 28 -0.62 2.33 -4.59
CA LEU A 28 -1.02 1.12 -3.87
C LEU A 28 -2.50 1.23 -3.53
N ALA A 29 -3.34 0.74 -4.44
CA ALA A 29 -4.79 0.90 -4.37
C ALA A 29 -5.44 0.02 -3.30
N ALA A 30 -4.85 -1.14 -3.04
CA ALA A 30 -5.34 -2.05 -2.02
C ALA A 30 -4.19 -2.91 -1.48
N ILE A 31 -4.19 -3.14 -0.17
CA ILE A 31 -3.36 -4.17 0.46
C ILE A 31 -4.11 -4.75 1.67
N TYR A 32 -4.33 -6.06 1.65
CA TYR A 32 -5.03 -6.76 2.70
C TYR A 32 -4.32 -8.06 3.02
N ILE A 33 -4.12 -8.31 4.31
CA ILE A 33 -3.55 -9.54 4.85
C ILE A 33 -4.55 -10.09 5.86
N LEU A 34 -4.83 -11.40 5.79
CA LEU A 34 -5.71 -12.07 6.74
C LEU A 34 -5.22 -11.84 8.19
N PRO A 35 -6.12 -11.51 9.14
CA PRO A 35 -5.75 -11.15 10.51
C PRO A 35 -4.80 -12.14 11.19
N GLU A 36 -4.98 -13.44 10.93
CA GLU A 36 -4.24 -14.54 11.58
C GLU A 36 -2.77 -14.60 11.17
N VAL A 37 -2.41 -13.95 10.06
CA VAL A 37 -1.05 -13.94 9.49
C VAL A 37 -0.47 -12.53 9.33
N GLN A 38 -1.11 -11.54 9.95
CA GLN A 38 -0.56 -10.19 10.04
C GLN A 38 0.70 -10.17 10.90
N SER A 39 1.52 -9.13 10.73
CA SER A 39 2.80 -8.94 11.44
C SER A 39 3.87 -10.01 11.16
N GLN A 40 3.66 -10.90 10.18
CA GLN A 40 4.65 -11.89 9.73
C GLN A 40 5.45 -11.45 8.48
N GLY A 41 5.39 -10.15 8.13
CA GLY A 41 6.11 -9.57 7.01
C GLY A 41 5.47 -9.74 5.62
N LEU A 42 4.32 -10.42 5.51
CA LEU A 42 3.63 -10.64 4.22
C LEU A 42 3.29 -9.35 3.47
N GLY A 43 2.73 -8.35 4.17
CA GLY A 43 2.42 -7.06 3.54
C GLY A 43 3.66 -6.35 3.01
N GLY A 44 4.81 -6.50 3.70
CA GLY A 44 6.09 -6.00 3.23
C GLY A 44 6.53 -6.70 1.95
N LYS A 45 6.46 -8.04 1.90
CA LYS A 45 6.82 -8.82 0.72
C LYS A 45 5.96 -8.46 -0.50
N LEU A 46 4.65 -8.30 -0.32
CA LEU A 46 3.75 -7.86 -1.38
C LEU A 46 4.10 -6.45 -1.89
N LEU A 47 4.38 -5.53 -0.98
CA LEU A 47 4.82 -4.17 -1.32
C LEU A 47 6.11 -4.18 -2.13
N SER A 48 7.15 -4.86 -1.64
CA SER A 48 8.45 -4.94 -2.31
C SER A 48 8.32 -5.55 -3.69
N LYS A 49 7.56 -6.65 -3.81
CA LYS A 49 7.34 -7.33 -5.09
C LYS A 49 6.59 -6.45 -6.09
N GLY A 50 5.56 -5.73 -5.66
CA GLY A 50 4.80 -4.83 -6.53
C GLY A 50 5.63 -3.66 -7.04
N ILE A 51 6.45 -3.05 -6.19
CA ILE A 51 7.39 -2.00 -6.60
C ILE A 51 8.40 -2.53 -7.62
N GLN A 52 8.93 -3.73 -7.40
CA GLN A 52 9.86 -4.37 -8.33
C GLN A 52 9.24 -4.64 -9.70
N GLU A 53 7.99 -5.15 -9.75
CA GLU A 53 7.31 -5.47 -11.01
C GLU A 53 6.93 -4.23 -11.82
N LEU A 54 6.60 -3.14 -11.15
CA LEU A 54 6.24 -1.88 -11.83
C LEU A 54 7.46 -1.25 -12.50
N GLY A 55 8.64 -1.34 -11.88
CA GLY A 55 9.92 -0.87 -12.45
C GLY A 55 9.98 0.64 -12.65
N GLY A 56 11.14 1.27 -12.39
CA GLY A 56 11.34 2.69 -12.67
C GLY A 56 10.49 3.67 -11.85
N LEU A 57 9.70 3.21 -10.89
CA LEU A 57 8.93 4.06 -10.00
C LEU A 57 9.84 4.88 -9.08
N LYS A 58 9.57 6.17 -8.97
CA LYS A 58 10.18 7.08 -8.00
C LYS A 58 9.26 7.41 -6.84
N THR A 59 7.94 7.33 -7.03
CA THR A 59 6.97 7.64 -5.97
C THR A 59 5.81 6.66 -6.01
N LEU A 60 5.45 6.13 -4.85
CA LEU A 60 4.26 5.31 -4.66
C LEU A 60 3.31 6.01 -3.68
N PHE A 61 2.06 6.22 -4.09
CA PHE A 61 1.02 6.77 -3.23
C PHE A 61 0.18 5.67 -2.60
N GLY A 62 -0.48 5.97 -1.49
CA GLY A 62 -1.51 5.11 -0.92
C GLY A 62 -2.46 5.90 -0.04
N VAL A 63 -3.65 5.33 0.16
CA VAL A 63 -4.69 5.90 1.00
C VAL A 63 -5.04 4.90 2.09
N VAL A 64 -5.19 5.39 3.32
CA VAL A 64 -5.63 4.59 4.46
C VAL A 64 -6.65 5.36 5.27
N GLU A 65 -7.70 4.68 5.71
CA GLU A 65 -8.67 5.24 6.64
C GLU A 65 -7.96 5.68 7.93
N LYS A 66 -8.32 6.86 8.45
CA LYS A 66 -7.71 7.48 9.65
C LYS A 66 -7.82 6.59 10.89
N GLU A 67 -8.93 5.88 11.03
CA GLU A 67 -9.16 5.00 12.18
C GLU A 67 -8.51 3.62 12.01
N ASN A 68 -8.02 3.28 10.81
CA ASN A 68 -7.28 2.04 10.56
C ASN A 68 -5.85 2.13 11.11
N ARG A 69 -5.70 1.95 12.43
CA ARG A 69 -4.43 2.01 13.15
C ARG A 69 -3.40 0.99 12.65
N ILE A 70 -3.84 -0.21 12.28
CA ILE A 70 -2.96 -1.27 11.76
C ILE A 70 -2.38 -0.85 10.41
N GLY A 71 -3.25 -0.38 9.50
CA GLY A 71 -2.85 0.15 8.21
C GLY A 71 -1.88 1.32 8.37
N ARG A 72 -2.21 2.34 9.17
CA ARG A 72 -1.32 3.50 9.38
C ARG A 72 0.07 3.10 9.87
N ARG A 73 0.16 2.20 10.86
CA ARG A 73 1.44 1.68 11.35
C ARG A 73 2.22 0.94 10.25
N PHE A 74 1.53 0.21 9.38
CA PHE A 74 2.17 -0.42 8.22
C PHE A 74 2.83 0.62 7.31
N TYR A 75 2.08 1.65 6.89
CA TYR A 75 2.62 2.75 6.06
C TYR A 75 3.81 3.44 6.73
N GLU A 76 3.67 3.83 8.00
CA GLU A 76 4.75 4.45 8.80
C GLU A 76 5.99 3.55 8.87
N SER A 77 5.82 2.26 9.17
CA SER A 77 6.93 1.29 9.25
C SER A 77 7.66 1.07 7.93
N LYS A 78 6.99 1.33 6.80
CA LYS A 78 7.56 1.25 5.45
C LYS A 78 8.14 2.56 4.96
N GLY A 79 8.18 3.58 5.81
CA GLY A 79 8.79 4.86 5.50
C GLY A 79 7.91 5.79 4.67
N PHE A 80 6.62 5.47 4.49
CA PHE A 80 5.69 6.39 3.88
C PHE A 80 5.58 7.67 4.73
N LYS A 81 5.36 8.78 4.03
CA LYS A 81 5.21 10.11 4.59
C LYS A 81 3.80 10.62 4.34
N TYR A 82 3.27 11.35 5.32
CA TYR A 82 1.96 11.99 5.25
C TYR A 82 1.91 13.04 4.12
N VAL A 83 0.79 13.08 3.39
CA VAL A 83 0.48 14.14 2.41
C VAL A 83 -0.60 15.06 2.97
N ASN A 84 -1.81 14.51 3.14
CA ASN A 84 -2.98 15.25 3.61
C ASN A 84 -4.06 14.29 4.14
N GLU A 85 -5.01 14.84 4.89
CA GLU A 85 -6.27 14.18 5.23
C GLU A 85 -7.39 14.68 4.32
N PHE A 86 -8.36 13.83 4.04
CA PHE A 86 -9.55 14.17 3.28
C PHE A 86 -10.74 13.31 3.72
N VAL A 87 -11.94 13.73 3.30
CA VAL A 87 -13.19 13.03 3.60
C VAL A 87 -13.67 12.33 2.34
N GLU A 88 -13.98 11.06 2.48
CA GLU A 88 -14.55 10.22 1.43
C GLU A 88 -16.00 9.89 1.76
N LYS A 89 -16.84 9.81 0.71
CA LYS A 89 -18.21 9.31 0.81
C LYS A 89 -18.31 8.02 0.04
N LEU A 90 -18.50 6.91 0.75
CA LEU A 90 -18.68 5.59 0.19
C LEU A 90 -20.03 5.04 0.66
N GLN A 91 -20.94 4.78 -0.29
CA GLN A 91 -22.28 4.23 -0.01
C GLN A 91 -23.02 4.97 1.14
N GLY A 92 -23.00 6.30 1.12
CA GLY A 92 -23.65 7.14 2.15
C GLY A 92 -22.89 7.28 3.46
N HIS A 93 -21.81 6.51 3.68
CA HIS A 93 -20.96 6.60 4.85
C HIS A 93 -19.81 7.56 4.60
N VAL A 94 -19.43 8.30 5.66
CA VAL A 94 -18.37 9.30 5.62
C VAL A 94 -17.14 8.74 6.31
N PHE A 95 -16.03 8.62 5.57
CA PHE A 95 -14.75 8.15 6.07
C PHE A 95 -13.75 9.30 6.06
N LYS A 96 -12.92 9.39 7.10
CA LYS A 96 -11.73 10.25 7.07
C LYS A 96 -10.57 9.39 6.62
N SER A 97 -9.88 9.83 5.58
CA SER A 97 -8.76 9.11 5.00
C SER A 97 -7.51 9.98 4.98
N ILE A 98 -6.36 9.31 4.99
CA ILE A 98 -5.05 9.94 4.94
C ILE A 98 -4.36 9.46 3.67
N LYS A 99 -3.87 10.41 2.87
CA LYS A 99 -2.99 10.12 1.74
C LYS A 99 -1.54 10.12 2.21
N TRP A 100 -0.80 9.13 1.73
CA TRP A 100 0.61 8.94 2.01
C TRP A 100 1.40 8.80 0.71
N TYR A 101 2.70 9.08 0.77
CA TYR A 101 3.63 8.80 -0.33
C TYR A 101 4.89 8.11 0.20
N LEU A 102 5.45 7.21 -0.60
CA LEU A 102 6.78 6.63 -0.41
C LEU A 102 7.66 7.10 -1.56
N ARG A 103 8.75 7.79 -1.22
CA ARG A 103 9.80 8.11 -2.20
C ARG A 103 10.71 6.90 -2.34
N LEU A 104 10.92 6.45 -3.58
CA LEU A 104 11.83 5.38 -3.94
C LEU A 104 13.13 6.03 -4.42
N HIS A 105 14.18 5.89 -3.63
CA HIS A 105 15.55 6.28 -4.01
C HIS A 105 16.23 5.08 -4.66
N ASP A 106 17.25 5.31 -5.49
CA ASP A 106 18.15 4.24 -5.93
C ASP A 106 18.76 3.56 -4.69
N GLY A 107 18.28 2.37 -4.34
CA GLY A 107 18.80 1.57 -3.22
C GLY A 107 17.90 1.37 -1.99
N ILE A 108 16.59 1.65 -2.03
CA ILE A 108 15.73 1.21 -0.92
C ILE A 108 15.66 -0.32 -0.87
N ARG A 109 16.21 -0.91 0.21
CA ARG A 109 15.90 -2.27 0.65
C ARG A 109 14.60 -2.22 1.46
N ILE A 110 13.51 -2.70 0.86
CA ILE A 110 12.17 -2.77 1.46
C ILE A 110 11.88 -4.16 2.02
#